data_AF-A0A8H4KWZ2-F1
#
_entry.id   AF-A0A8H4KWZ2-F1
#
_cell.length_a   1.000
_cell.length_b   1.000
_cell.length_c   1.000
_cell.angle_alpha   90.00
_cell.angle_beta   90.00
_cell.angle_gamma   90.00
#
_symmetry.space_group_name_H-M   'P 1'
#
loop_
_entity.id
_entity.type
_entity.pdbx_description
1 polymer ?
#
loop_
_entity_poly.entity_id
_entity_poly.type
_entity_poly.pdbx_seq_one_letter_code
_entity_poly.pdbx_strand_id
1 'polypeptide(L)'
;MIPERLRIVDDWHLIYSLEQDGASLTTLYQRCRQYEAKRAGFVLVVKDLEGGIFGAYLSEYPHPAHSYFGNGECFLWRASTLAPLPLPPSADTTNLNSRNTTLAPPRPQTPSEGTTPTDSRAPSPAPSEAVRFKAFPYSGLNDFCINCETGFLSVGSGGGHYGLWLDNGLDIGHSSRCETFGNEPLSDEGTKFGVMGVELWVMGA
;
A
#
# COMPACT_ATOMS: atom_id res chain seq x y z
N MET A 1 1.11 3.24 -11.45
CA MET A 1 0.57 4.41 -12.18
C MET A 1 -0.66 3.93 -12.90
N ILE A 2 -1.84 4.44 -12.56
CA ILE A 2 -3.09 4.03 -13.23
C ILE A 2 -3.10 4.67 -14.64
N PRO A 3 -3.43 3.93 -15.72
CA PRO A 3 -3.51 4.48 -17.07
C PRO A 3 -4.38 5.75 -17.12
N GLU A 4 -3.96 6.78 -17.86
CA GLU A 4 -4.65 8.09 -17.89
C GLU A 4 -6.12 7.98 -18.29
N ARG A 5 -6.47 7.01 -19.14
CA ARG A 5 -7.86 6.74 -19.54
C ARG A 5 -8.76 6.36 -18.36
N LEU A 6 -8.21 5.79 -17.30
CA LEU A 6 -8.93 5.37 -16.09
C LEU A 6 -8.87 6.42 -14.97
N ARG A 7 -8.03 7.46 -15.11
CA ARG A 7 -7.95 8.57 -14.13
C ARG A 7 -9.16 9.52 -14.18
N ILE A 8 -10.05 9.31 -15.15
CA ILE A 8 -11.26 10.14 -15.39
C ILE A 8 -12.51 9.46 -14.81
N VAL A 9 -12.42 8.18 -14.41
CA VAL A 9 -13.56 7.40 -13.93
C VAL A 9 -13.39 7.12 -12.44
N ASP A 10 -14.14 7.84 -11.60
CA ASP A 10 -14.13 7.68 -10.14
C ASP A 10 -14.95 6.47 -9.65
N ASP A 11 -15.58 5.70 -10.53
CA ASP A 11 -16.35 4.52 -10.17
C ASP A 11 -15.46 3.27 -10.07
N TRP A 12 -15.15 2.91 -8.81
CA TRP A 12 -14.54 1.65 -8.44
C TRP A 12 -15.62 0.74 -7.87
N HIS A 13 -15.67 -0.50 -8.36
CA HIS A 13 -16.61 -1.49 -7.85
C HIS A 13 -15.87 -2.71 -7.31
N LEU A 14 -16.21 -3.11 -6.10
CA LEU A 14 -15.71 -4.35 -5.51
C LEU A 14 -16.38 -5.52 -6.25
N ILE A 15 -15.58 -6.33 -6.93
CA ILE A 15 -16.05 -7.56 -7.58
C ILE A 15 -16.06 -8.68 -6.56
N TYR A 16 -14.96 -8.87 -5.86
CA TYR A 16 -14.73 -10.03 -4.99
C TYR A 16 -13.97 -9.60 -3.73
N SER A 17 -14.38 -10.11 -2.57
CA SER A 17 -13.63 -10.00 -1.32
C SER A 17 -13.57 -11.36 -0.64
N LEU A 18 -12.38 -11.78 -0.21
CA LEU A 18 -12.15 -13.03 0.51
C LEU A 18 -13.07 -13.17 1.74
N GLU A 19 -13.31 -12.05 2.43
CA GLU A 19 -14.16 -11.99 3.63
C GLU A 19 -15.66 -12.16 3.30
N GLN A 20 -16.12 -11.65 2.16
CA GLN A 20 -17.53 -11.65 1.77
C GLN A 20 -17.94 -12.86 0.93
N ASP A 21 -17.05 -13.29 0.03
CA ASP A 21 -17.33 -14.29 -1.00
C ASP A 21 -16.67 -15.65 -0.71
N GLY A 22 -15.76 -15.72 0.27
CA GLY A 22 -15.12 -16.94 0.74
C GLY A 22 -13.88 -17.37 -0.05
N ALA A 23 -13.07 -18.24 0.56
CA ALA A 23 -11.76 -18.72 0.11
C ALA A 23 -11.82 -19.65 -1.12
N SER A 24 -12.04 -19.08 -2.30
CA SER A 24 -12.12 -19.84 -3.56
C SER A 24 -11.77 -18.99 -4.78
N LEU A 25 -10.65 -19.31 -5.42
CA LEU A 25 -10.24 -18.69 -6.67
C LEU A 25 -11.25 -18.92 -7.81
N THR A 26 -11.92 -20.08 -7.81
CA THR A 26 -13.01 -20.37 -8.76
C THR A 26 -14.15 -19.34 -8.62
N THR A 27 -14.51 -18.96 -7.39
CA THR A 27 -15.55 -17.96 -7.13
C THR A 27 -15.13 -16.58 -7.64
N LEU A 28 -13.87 -16.19 -7.42
CA LEU A 28 -13.30 -14.96 -7.98
C LEU A 28 -13.46 -14.93 -9.51
N TYR A 29 -13.05 -15.99 -10.21
CA TYR A 29 -13.19 -16.06 -11.67
C TYR A 29 -14.64 -15.98 -12.14
N GLN A 30 -15.56 -16.69 -11.47
CA GLN A 30 -16.98 -16.66 -11.82
C GLN A 30 -17.57 -15.24 -11.73
N ARG A 31 -17.21 -14.48 -10.70
CA ARG A 31 -17.69 -13.09 -10.51
C ARG A 31 -17.09 -12.11 -11.53
N CYS A 32 -15.91 -12.41 -12.06
CA CYS A 32 -15.26 -11.61 -13.09
C CYS A 32 -15.87 -11.79 -14.50
N ARG A 33 -16.56 -12.90 -14.77
CA ARG A 33 -17.09 -13.22 -16.11
C ARG A 33 -18.02 -12.16 -16.70
N GLN A 34 -18.71 -11.39 -15.87
CA GLN A 34 -19.59 -10.30 -16.34
C GLN A 34 -18.82 -9.16 -17.04
N TYR A 35 -17.50 -9.10 -16.88
CA TYR A 35 -16.63 -8.08 -17.49
C TYR A 35 -15.87 -8.58 -18.73
N GLU A 36 -16.15 -9.80 -19.22
CA GLU A 36 -15.44 -10.42 -20.35
C GLU A 36 -15.44 -9.58 -21.63
N ALA A 37 -16.54 -8.90 -21.92
CA ALA A 37 -16.68 -8.05 -23.11
C ALA A 37 -16.43 -6.55 -22.83
N LYS A 38 -15.98 -6.19 -21.62
CA LYS A 38 -15.80 -4.80 -21.20
C LYS A 38 -14.32 -4.41 -21.17
N ARG A 39 -14.00 -3.23 -21.67
CA ARG A 39 -12.66 -2.64 -21.53
C ARG A 39 -12.48 -1.99 -20.16
N ALA A 40 -12.42 -2.79 -19.12
CA ALA A 40 -12.21 -2.35 -17.74
C ALA A 40 -10.79 -2.70 -17.26
N GLY A 41 -10.29 -1.96 -16.26
CA GLY A 41 -9.07 -2.31 -15.54
C GLY A 41 -9.40 -2.94 -14.19
N PHE A 42 -8.57 -3.86 -13.71
CA PHE A 42 -8.80 -4.55 -12.44
C PHE A 42 -7.67 -4.29 -11.47
N VAL A 43 -7.98 -4.09 -10.20
CA VAL A 43 -6.99 -3.92 -9.12
C VAL A 43 -7.16 -5.07 -8.15
N LEU A 44 -6.17 -5.95 -8.15
CA LEU A 44 -6.01 -6.99 -7.15
C LEU A 44 -5.29 -6.39 -5.94
N VAL A 45 -5.88 -6.54 -4.77
CA VAL A 45 -5.34 -6.14 -3.47
C VAL A 45 -5.18 -7.39 -2.62
N VAL A 46 -4.00 -7.56 -2.03
CA VAL A 46 -3.66 -8.64 -1.12
C VAL A 46 -3.17 -7.99 0.17
N LYS A 47 -3.72 -8.47 1.29
CA LYS A 47 -3.23 -8.17 2.63
C LYS A 47 -2.65 -9.46 3.19
N ASP A 48 -1.38 -9.42 3.58
CA ASP A 48 -0.72 -10.56 4.23
C ASP A 48 -0.99 -10.61 5.75
N LEU A 49 -0.51 -11.67 6.41
CA LEU A 49 -0.65 -11.85 7.86
C LEU A 49 0.22 -10.87 8.69
N GLU A 50 1.27 -10.30 8.10
CA GLU A 50 2.10 -9.27 8.75
C GLU A 50 1.52 -7.85 8.61
N GLY A 51 0.43 -7.70 7.84
CA GLY A 51 -0.26 -6.44 7.59
C GLY A 51 0.27 -5.65 6.39
N GLY A 52 1.18 -6.23 5.61
CA GLY A 52 1.61 -5.70 4.33
C GLY A 52 0.46 -5.67 3.32
N ILE A 53 0.36 -4.58 2.56
CA ILE A 53 -0.66 -4.39 1.52
C ILE A 53 0.03 -4.24 0.17
N PHE A 54 -0.28 -5.12 -0.76
CA PHE A 54 0.31 -5.12 -2.09
C PHE A 54 -0.63 -5.77 -3.09
N GLY A 55 -0.25 -5.77 -4.36
CA GLY A 55 -1.06 -6.41 -5.36
C GLY A 55 -0.66 -6.05 -6.77
N ALA A 56 -1.64 -6.07 -7.66
CA ALA A 56 -1.44 -5.86 -9.08
C ALA A 56 -2.56 -5.04 -9.69
N TYR A 57 -2.23 -4.30 -10.75
CA TYR A 57 -3.21 -3.86 -11.73
C TYR A 57 -3.17 -4.80 -12.92
N LEU A 58 -4.35 -5.25 -13.34
CA LEU A 58 -4.58 -6.15 -14.46
C LEU A 58 -5.32 -5.38 -15.56
N SER A 59 -4.81 -5.48 -16.78
CA SER A 59 -5.42 -4.85 -17.96
C SER A 59 -6.62 -5.61 -18.52
N GLU A 60 -6.79 -6.86 -18.11
CA GLU A 60 -7.87 -7.77 -18.49
C GLU A 60 -8.40 -8.48 -17.25
N TYR A 61 -9.64 -8.98 -17.33
CA TYR A 61 -10.27 -9.67 -16.21
C TYR A 61 -9.57 -11.00 -15.94
N PRO A 62 -9.41 -11.42 -14.67
CA PRO A 62 -8.78 -12.70 -14.37
C PRO A 62 -9.73 -13.84 -14.72
N HIS A 63 -9.29 -14.73 -15.61
CA HIS A 63 -10.00 -15.96 -15.97
C HIS A 63 -9.02 -17.09 -16.33
N PRO A 64 -9.38 -18.37 -16.11
CA PRO A 64 -8.55 -19.48 -16.54
C PRO A 64 -8.26 -19.42 -18.05
N ALA A 65 -6.99 -19.57 -18.42
CA ALA A 65 -6.54 -19.56 -19.80
C ALA A 65 -5.35 -20.53 -19.99
N HIS A 66 -5.15 -21.00 -21.23
CA HIS A 66 -4.02 -21.88 -21.56
C HIS A 66 -2.69 -21.13 -21.77
N SER A 67 -2.73 -19.80 -21.78
CA SER A 67 -1.58 -18.94 -22.06
C SER A 67 -1.64 -17.68 -21.22
N TYR A 68 -0.49 -17.03 -21.08
CA TYR A 68 -0.42 -15.70 -20.48
C TYR A 68 -1.24 -14.69 -21.29
N PHE A 69 -1.81 -13.72 -20.60
CA PHE A 69 -2.58 -12.62 -21.17
C PHE A 69 -2.34 -11.31 -20.43
N GLY A 70 -3.01 -10.25 -20.86
CA GLY A 70 -2.76 -8.89 -20.43
C GLY A 70 -1.71 -8.19 -21.28
N ASN A 71 -1.69 -6.86 -21.18
CA ASN A 71 -0.82 -5.98 -21.94
C ASN A 71 0.20 -5.25 -21.04
N GLY A 72 1.01 -4.38 -21.63
CA GLY A 72 2.02 -3.59 -20.92
C GLY A 72 1.49 -2.53 -19.95
N GLU A 73 0.17 -2.41 -19.77
CA GLU A 73 -0.42 -1.58 -18.72
C GLU A 73 -0.46 -2.30 -17.37
N CYS A 74 -0.27 -3.63 -17.33
CA CYS A 74 -0.16 -4.38 -16.08
C CYS A 74 1.03 -3.88 -15.25
N PHE A 75 0.85 -3.82 -13.93
CA PHE A 75 1.95 -3.48 -13.02
C PHE A 75 1.71 -4.09 -11.64
N LEU A 76 2.79 -4.37 -10.91
CA LEU A 76 2.71 -4.72 -9.49
C LEU A 76 2.83 -3.47 -8.64
N TRP A 77 2.32 -3.51 -7.42
CA TRP A 77 2.46 -2.42 -6.48
C TRP A 77 2.51 -2.92 -5.04
N ARG A 78 3.10 -2.12 -4.16
CA ARG A 78 3.04 -2.33 -2.71
C ARG A 78 2.87 -1.01 -1.98
N ALA A 79 2.19 -1.05 -0.85
CA ALA A 79 1.96 0.06 0.05
C ALA A 79 2.50 -0.31 1.44
N SER A 80 3.27 0.61 2.03
CA SER A 80 3.78 0.47 3.40
C SER A 80 3.33 1.66 4.23
N THR A 81 2.84 1.42 5.43
CA THR A 81 2.58 2.49 6.40
C THR A 81 3.89 2.86 7.07
N LEU A 82 4.34 4.11 6.86
CA LEU A 82 5.52 4.61 7.57
C LEU A 82 5.06 5.08 8.94
N ALA A 83 5.57 4.42 9.99
CA ALA A 83 5.43 4.94 11.34
C ALA A 83 6.04 6.36 11.39
N PRO A 84 5.36 7.31 12.04
CA PRO A 84 5.90 8.65 12.15
C PRO A 84 7.23 8.63 12.92
N LEU A 85 8.25 9.28 12.36
CA LEU A 85 9.56 9.37 12.99
C LEU A 85 9.43 10.05 14.37
N PRO A 86 10.12 9.56 15.42
CA PRO A 86 10.21 10.30 16.68
C PRO A 86 10.85 11.67 16.40
N LEU A 87 10.25 12.73 16.95
CA LEU A 87 10.79 14.09 16.83
C LEU A 87 12.25 14.10 17.30
N PRO A 88 13.17 14.78 16.58
CA PRO A 88 14.54 14.89 17.02
C PRO A 88 14.55 15.52 18.43
N PRO A 89 15.38 15.03 19.37
CA PRO A 89 15.49 15.65 20.69
C PRO A 89 15.88 17.11 20.48
N SER A 90 14.97 18.02 20.83
CA SER A 90 15.25 19.45 20.78
C SER A 90 16.47 19.69 21.67
N ALA A 91 17.56 20.16 21.08
CA ALA A 91 18.75 20.52 21.82
C ALA A 91 18.42 21.72 22.73
N ASP A 92 18.13 21.43 24.00
CA ASP A 92 18.11 22.37 25.10
C ASP A 92 19.47 23.09 25.17
N THR A 93 19.53 24.34 24.71
CA THR A 93 20.62 25.27 25.05
C THR A 93 20.17 26.14 26.21
N THR A 94 19.87 25.50 27.33
CA THR A 94 19.46 26.15 28.57
C THR A 94 20.70 26.52 29.41
N ASN A 95 20.97 27.82 29.46
CA ASN A 95 21.78 28.59 30.44
C ASN A 95 23.33 28.60 30.35
N LEU A 96 23.87 29.59 29.64
CA LEU A 96 25.16 30.21 30.01
C LEU A 96 24.89 31.21 31.16
N ASN A 97 24.96 30.72 32.40
CA ASN A 97 24.80 31.51 33.61
C ASN A 97 25.89 32.60 33.67
N SER A 98 25.52 33.84 33.36
CA SER A 98 26.36 35.02 33.61
C SER A 98 26.55 35.19 35.12
N ARG A 99 27.80 35.06 35.58
CA ARG A 99 28.21 35.38 36.95
C ARG A 99 28.02 36.87 37.19
N ASN A 100 27.12 37.28 38.09
CA ASN A 100 27.09 38.63 38.64
C ASN A 100 27.13 38.57 40.18
N THR A 101 28.09 39.30 40.76
CA THR A 101 28.43 39.36 42.18
C THR A 101 28.11 40.76 42.73
N THR A 102 27.15 40.81 43.66
CA THR A 102 26.93 41.71 44.84
C THR A 102 26.68 43.24 44.74
N LEU A 103 25.62 43.66 45.47
CA LEU A 103 25.45 44.79 46.44
C LEU A 103 24.48 45.98 46.16
N ALA A 104 23.51 46.13 47.10
CA ALA A 104 22.76 47.32 47.60
C ALA A 104 21.22 47.43 47.25
N PRO A 105 20.39 48.21 48.02
CA PRO A 105 19.48 47.74 49.09
C PRO A 105 17.96 48.00 48.81
N PRO A 106 17.00 47.61 49.68
CA PRO A 106 15.58 47.40 49.31
C PRO A 106 14.70 48.66 49.42
N ARG A 107 13.65 48.75 48.59
CA ARG A 107 12.52 49.70 48.78
C ARG A 107 11.15 49.02 48.59
N PRO A 108 10.10 49.54 49.26
CA PRO A 108 8.95 48.76 49.70
C PRO A 108 7.82 48.62 48.67
N GLN A 109 7.01 47.59 48.94
CA GLN A 109 5.87 47.06 48.19
C GLN A 109 4.76 48.07 47.89
N THR A 110 4.10 47.90 46.74
CA THR A 110 2.67 48.17 46.55
C THR A 110 2.04 47.01 45.76
N PRO A 111 0.84 46.51 46.16
CA PRO A 111 0.16 45.42 45.47
C PRO A 111 -0.83 45.97 44.43
N SER A 112 -0.78 45.46 43.20
CA SER A 112 -1.84 45.70 42.21
C SER A 112 -1.94 44.51 41.25
N GLU A 113 -2.95 43.69 41.55
CA GLU A 113 -3.88 43.00 40.66
C GLU A 113 -3.50 42.76 39.18
N GLY A 114 -3.67 41.49 38.78
CA GLY A 114 -4.29 41.13 37.51
C GLY A 114 -3.37 41.17 36.28
N THR A 115 -3.00 39.99 35.78
CA THR A 115 -3.50 39.44 34.51
C THR A 115 -2.57 38.29 34.10
N THR A 116 -3.12 37.08 34.14
CA THR A 116 -2.62 35.92 33.39
C THR A 116 -2.62 36.21 31.89
N PRO A 117 -1.52 35.95 31.15
CA PRO A 117 -1.62 35.48 29.79
C PRO A 117 -1.43 33.96 29.82
N THR A 118 -2.55 33.28 29.66
CA THR A 118 -2.64 31.88 29.29
C THR A 118 -1.86 31.68 27.99
N ASP A 119 -0.65 31.13 28.09
CA ASP A 119 0.10 30.69 26.91
C ASP A 119 -0.50 29.36 26.46
N SER A 120 -1.64 29.44 25.77
CA SER A 120 -2.30 28.32 25.12
C SER A 120 -1.45 27.89 23.93
N ARG A 121 -0.37 27.16 24.21
CA ARG A 121 0.40 26.42 23.23
C ARG A 121 -0.52 25.36 22.63
N ALA A 122 -0.98 25.63 21.41
CA ALA A 122 -1.77 24.71 20.62
C ALA A 122 -1.09 23.33 20.60
N PRO A 123 -1.83 22.21 20.78
CA PRO A 123 -1.26 20.89 20.59
C PRO A 123 -0.82 20.77 19.13
N SER A 124 0.47 20.56 18.91
CA SER A 124 1.02 20.23 17.59
C SER A 124 0.26 19.01 17.04
N PRO A 125 -0.14 19.00 15.75
CA PRO A 125 -0.80 17.84 15.17
C PRO A 125 0.12 16.63 15.28
N ALA A 126 -0.40 15.54 15.82
CA ALA A 126 0.30 14.26 15.84
C ALA A 126 0.73 13.91 14.40
N PRO A 127 1.94 13.38 14.19
CA PRO A 127 2.40 13.04 12.86
C PRO A 127 1.50 11.94 12.30
N SER A 128 0.75 12.26 11.24
CA SER A 128 -0.15 11.34 10.55
C SER A 128 0.65 10.21 9.91
N GLU A 129 0.17 8.98 10.04
CA GLU A 129 0.72 7.83 9.31
C GLU A 129 0.80 8.16 7.81
N ALA A 130 2.00 8.10 7.25
CA ALA A 130 2.23 8.37 5.84
C ALA A 130 2.26 7.05 5.09
N VAL A 131 1.34 6.86 4.14
CA VAL A 131 1.36 5.70 3.24
C VAL A 131 2.40 5.93 2.15
N ARG A 132 3.40 5.05 2.06
CA ARG A 132 4.35 5.01 0.96
C ARG A 132 3.87 4.00 -0.08
N PHE A 133 3.60 4.47 -1.29
CA PHE A 133 3.24 3.63 -2.43
C PHE A 133 4.45 3.42 -3.37
N LYS A 134 4.70 2.18 -3.79
CA LYS A 134 5.69 1.82 -4.80
C LYS A 134 5.02 0.99 -5.88
N ALA A 135 5.18 1.40 -7.14
CA ALA A 135 4.72 0.65 -8.31
C ALA A 135 5.91 0.11 -9.11
N PHE A 136 5.71 -1.06 -9.71
CA PHE A 136 6.66 -1.79 -10.53
C PHE A 136 6.03 -1.97 -11.93
N PRO A 137 6.31 -1.03 -12.85
CA PRO A 137 5.73 -1.04 -14.18
C PRO A 137 6.27 -2.20 -15.01
N TYR A 138 5.53 -2.55 -16.05
CA TYR A 138 5.95 -3.50 -17.08
C TYR A 138 7.31 -3.15 -17.68
N SER A 139 8.21 -4.13 -17.75
CA SER A 139 9.61 -3.97 -18.19
C SER A 139 9.78 -4.06 -19.71
N GLY A 140 8.85 -4.69 -20.43
CA GLY A 140 8.98 -4.96 -21.86
C GLY A 140 9.90 -6.13 -22.21
N LEU A 141 10.39 -6.90 -21.23
CA LEU A 141 11.32 -8.02 -21.48
C LEU A 141 10.61 -9.31 -21.93
N ASN A 142 9.35 -9.51 -21.53
CA ASN A 142 8.51 -10.65 -21.91
C ASN A 142 7.02 -10.29 -21.74
N ASP A 143 6.11 -11.09 -22.29
CA ASP A 143 4.66 -10.85 -22.22
C ASP A 143 3.95 -11.71 -21.16
N PHE A 144 4.67 -12.20 -20.16
CA PHE A 144 4.14 -13.10 -19.13
C PHE A 144 3.44 -12.34 -17.99
N CYS A 145 2.47 -11.50 -18.35
CA CYS A 145 1.81 -10.56 -17.43
C CYS A 145 0.83 -11.23 -16.48
N ILE A 146 -0.17 -11.96 -16.98
CA ILE A 146 -1.20 -12.60 -16.16
C ILE A 146 -1.30 -14.06 -16.58
N ASN A 147 -1.24 -14.97 -15.62
CA ASN A 147 -1.53 -16.38 -15.86
C ASN A 147 -2.44 -16.93 -14.77
N CYS A 148 -3.57 -17.46 -15.21
CA CYS A 148 -4.65 -17.94 -14.37
C CYS A 148 -4.89 -19.40 -14.71
N GLU A 149 -4.73 -20.27 -13.72
CA GLU A 149 -5.11 -21.67 -13.79
C GLU A 149 -6.23 -21.96 -12.79
N THR A 150 -6.78 -23.17 -12.84
CA THR A 150 -7.76 -23.63 -11.83
C THR A 150 -7.13 -23.74 -10.44
N GLY A 151 -5.81 -23.99 -10.37
CA GLY A 151 -5.09 -24.18 -9.12
C GLY A 151 -4.42 -22.92 -8.56
N PHE A 152 -4.23 -21.87 -9.36
CA PHE A 152 -3.54 -20.66 -8.93
C PHE A 152 -3.79 -19.46 -9.84
N LEU A 153 -3.51 -18.27 -9.32
CA LEU A 153 -3.44 -17.01 -10.05
C LEU A 153 -2.01 -16.47 -9.93
N SER A 154 -1.42 -16.02 -11.03
CA SER A 154 -0.10 -15.41 -11.04
C SER A 154 -0.06 -14.15 -11.88
N VAL A 155 0.71 -13.17 -11.42
CA VAL A 155 0.93 -11.89 -12.09
C VAL A 155 2.42 -11.62 -12.16
N GLY A 156 2.94 -11.61 -13.39
CA GLY A 156 4.35 -11.43 -13.72
C GLY A 156 5.13 -12.70 -13.52
N SER A 157 5.70 -13.23 -14.60
CA SER A 157 6.55 -14.42 -14.57
C SER A 157 7.83 -14.21 -15.36
N GLY A 158 8.95 -14.70 -14.85
CA GLY A 158 10.23 -14.62 -15.57
C GLY A 158 11.33 -15.27 -14.77
N GLY A 159 12.29 -15.91 -15.45
CA GLY A 159 13.39 -16.63 -14.79
C GLY A 159 12.94 -17.74 -13.82
N GLY A 160 11.73 -18.30 -13.97
CA GLY A 160 11.19 -19.33 -13.08
C GLY A 160 10.52 -18.82 -11.80
N HIS A 161 10.36 -17.50 -11.65
CA HIS A 161 9.76 -16.87 -10.48
C HIS A 161 8.50 -16.08 -10.83
N TYR A 162 7.62 -15.92 -9.84
CA TYR A 162 6.41 -15.12 -9.95
C TYR A 162 6.56 -13.81 -9.19
N GLY A 163 6.15 -12.71 -9.81
CA GLY A 163 6.05 -11.41 -9.15
C GLY A 163 5.02 -11.42 -8.03
N LEU A 164 3.84 -11.98 -8.32
CA LEU A 164 2.81 -12.34 -7.36
C LEU A 164 2.17 -13.66 -7.78
N TRP A 165 1.95 -14.56 -6.84
CA TRP A 165 1.26 -15.83 -7.03
C TRP A 165 0.36 -16.08 -5.83
N LEU A 166 -0.85 -16.58 -6.07
CA LEU A 166 -1.83 -16.97 -5.07
C LEU A 166 -2.36 -18.35 -5.42
N ASP A 167 -2.57 -19.18 -4.42
CA ASP A 167 -3.11 -20.52 -4.58
C ASP A 167 -4.65 -20.51 -4.79
N ASN A 168 -5.26 -21.67 -5.00
CA ASN A 168 -6.71 -21.79 -5.20
C ASN A 168 -7.52 -21.46 -3.92
N GLY A 169 -6.95 -21.70 -2.73
CA GLY A 169 -7.56 -21.37 -1.45
C GLY A 169 -7.51 -19.88 -1.13
N LEU A 170 -6.61 -19.11 -1.76
CA LEU A 170 -6.33 -17.71 -1.41
C LEU A 170 -5.88 -17.56 0.05
N ASP A 171 -5.21 -18.57 0.59
CA ASP A 171 -4.63 -18.59 1.95
C ASP A 171 -3.09 -18.53 1.90
N ILE A 172 -2.49 -18.95 0.78
CA ILE A 172 -1.04 -18.94 0.60
C ILE A 172 -0.67 -18.15 -0.65
N GLY A 173 0.28 -17.23 -0.49
CA GLY A 173 0.87 -16.50 -1.60
C GLY A 173 2.38 -16.63 -1.68
N HIS A 174 2.89 -16.35 -2.88
CA HIS A 174 4.31 -16.27 -3.17
C HIS A 174 4.62 -14.98 -3.93
N SER A 175 5.76 -14.36 -3.61
CA SER A 175 6.24 -13.20 -4.34
C SER A 175 7.75 -13.23 -4.44
N SER A 176 8.28 -12.98 -5.62
CA SER A 176 9.71 -12.94 -5.89
C SER A 176 9.99 -11.90 -6.96
N ARG A 177 11.28 -11.62 -7.18
CA ARG A 177 11.69 -10.79 -8.31
C ARG A 177 11.37 -11.54 -9.61
N CYS A 178 10.65 -10.89 -10.53
CA CYS A 178 10.42 -11.40 -11.88
C CYS A 178 10.94 -10.44 -12.96
N GLU A 179 11.22 -10.95 -14.15
CA GLU A 179 11.71 -10.16 -15.28
C GLU A 179 10.62 -9.23 -15.86
N THR A 180 9.35 -9.66 -15.84
CA THR A 180 8.21 -8.92 -16.42
C THR A 180 8.02 -7.54 -15.81
N PHE A 181 8.30 -7.39 -14.51
CA PHE A 181 8.09 -6.12 -13.79
C PHE A 181 9.37 -5.61 -13.10
N GLY A 182 10.44 -6.42 -13.06
CA GLY A 182 11.67 -6.06 -12.33
C GLY A 182 11.42 -5.77 -10.85
N ASN A 183 10.37 -6.36 -10.26
CA ASN A 183 9.94 -6.07 -8.91
C ASN A 183 10.86 -6.68 -7.85
N GLU A 184 10.74 -6.19 -6.63
CA GLU A 184 11.25 -6.87 -5.43
C GLU A 184 10.11 -7.71 -4.83
N PRO A 185 10.40 -8.66 -3.91
CA PRO A 185 9.35 -9.33 -3.15
C PRO A 185 8.37 -8.31 -2.55
N LEU A 186 7.08 -8.58 -2.72
CA LEU A 186 6.03 -7.62 -2.38
C LEU A 186 5.68 -7.65 -0.89
N SER A 187 5.69 -8.83 -0.28
CA SER A 187 5.52 -9.02 1.16
C SER A 187 6.85 -8.83 1.88
N ASP A 188 6.78 -8.25 3.08
CA ASP A 188 7.93 -8.12 3.96
C ASP A 188 8.20 -9.44 4.76
N GLU A 189 7.24 -10.38 4.76
CA GLU A 189 7.38 -11.74 5.35
C GLU A 189 8.41 -12.60 4.58
N GLY A 190 8.62 -12.25 3.30
CA GLY A 190 9.58 -12.90 2.40
C GLY A 190 8.94 -13.41 1.12
N THR A 191 9.45 -14.54 0.60
CA THR A 191 9.02 -15.08 -0.70
C THR A 191 7.75 -15.92 -0.64
N LYS A 192 7.35 -16.36 0.55
CA LYS A 192 6.09 -17.04 0.85
C LYS A 192 5.44 -16.24 1.97
N PHE A 193 4.15 -15.99 1.84
CA PHE A 193 3.39 -15.25 2.84
C PHE A 193 2.02 -15.88 3.05
N GLY A 194 1.49 -15.72 4.26
CA GLY A 194 0.11 -16.06 4.55
C GLY A 194 -0.82 -14.94 4.09
N VAL A 195 -1.95 -15.29 3.50
CA VAL A 195 -2.95 -14.32 3.03
C VAL A 195 -3.98 -14.08 4.13
N MET A 196 -4.16 -12.82 4.53
CA MET A 196 -5.23 -12.39 5.44
C MET A 196 -6.49 -11.97 4.67
N GLY A 197 -6.30 -11.33 3.52
CA GLY A 197 -7.40 -10.80 2.71
C GLY A 197 -7.02 -10.64 1.25
N VAL A 198 -8.00 -10.87 0.38
CA VAL A 198 -7.90 -10.60 -1.06
C VAL A 198 -9.12 -9.81 -1.48
N GLU A 199 -8.91 -8.72 -2.20
CA GLU A 199 -9.97 -7.98 -2.86
C GLU A 199 -9.64 -7.80 -4.34
N LEU A 200 -10.68 -7.85 -5.16
CA LEU A 200 -10.57 -7.52 -6.58
C LEU A 200 -11.57 -6.42 -6.90
N TRP A 201 -11.04 -5.30 -7.35
CA TRP A 201 -11.78 -4.12 -7.75
C TRP A 201 -11.75 -3.96 -9.26
N VAL A 202 -12.79 -3.37 -9.83
CA VAL A 202 -12.82 -2.97 -11.24
C VAL A 202 -12.97 -1.47 -11.39
N MET A 203 -12.29 -0.92 -12.39
CA MET A 203 -12.31 0.48 -12.78
C MET A 203 -12.77 0.62 -14.23
N GLY A 204 -13.71 1.54 -14.49
CA GLY A 204 -14.15 1.88 -15.84
C GLY A 204 -15.08 0.86 -16.50
N ALA A 205 -15.93 0.19 -15.71
CA ALA A 205 -16.88 -0.83 -16.18
C ALA A 205 -18.33 -0.36 -16.26
#